data_AF-A0A1W9WZF4-F1
#
_entry.id   AF-A0A1W9WZF4-F1
#
_cell.length_a   1.000
_cell.length_b   1.000
_cell.length_c   1.000
_cell.angle_alpha   90.00
_cell.angle_beta   90.00
_cell.angle_gamma   90.00
#
_symmetry.space_group_name_H-M   'P 1'
#
loop_
_entity.id
_entity.type
_entity.pdbx_description
1 polymer ?
#
loop_
_entity_poly.entity_id
_entity_poly.type
_entity_poly.pdbx_seq_one_letter_code
_entity_poly.pdbx_strand_id
1 'polypeptide(L)'
;MSKLIEELKVYGKLLSHTDFKVVTLHPLADETEILDRLDMQPNECTSCDFYWVFKNEMFFVSIMSENQENSLVTYFFKPNVEHGHSFYVVTQISPLYTSTLETVLKYLSNWIIDNHKRLRKRHRAEKVRITNKDICKR
;
A
#
# COMPACT_ATOMS: atom_id res chain seq x y z
N MET A 1 -12.40 9.96 16.19
CA MET A 1 -11.27 9.28 15.53
C MET A 1 -11.64 7.81 15.45
N SER A 2 -11.55 7.14 14.29
CA SER A 2 -12.02 5.74 14.18
C SER A 2 -11.08 4.81 14.95
N LYS A 3 -11.62 3.78 15.61
CA LYS A 3 -10.86 2.76 16.36
C LYS A 3 -9.69 2.19 15.55
N LEU A 4 -9.90 1.98 14.25
CA LEU A 4 -8.89 1.48 13.31
C LEU A 4 -7.69 2.42 13.12
N ILE A 5 -7.87 3.74 13.22
CA ILE A 5 -6.75 4.68 13.16
C ILE A 5 -5.88 4.56 14.43
N GLU A 6 -6.49 4.30 15.59
CA GLU A 6 -5.71 4.04 16.81
C GLU A 6 -4.99 2.70 16.73
N GLU A 7 -5.63 1.65 16.20
CA GLU A 7 -4.98 0.37 15.92
C GLU A 7 -3.82 0.53 14.93
N LEU A 8 -3.99 1.36 13.89
CA LEU A 8 -2.94 1.64 12.90
C LEU A 8 -1.70 2.28 13.54
N LYS A 9 -1.86 3.17 14.52
CA LYS A 9 -0.74 3.87 15.19
C LYS A 9 0.15 2.92 16.02
N VAL A 10 -0.31 1.71 16.32
CA VAL A 10 0.53 0.69 16.99
C VAL A 10 1.74 0.32 16.13
N TYR A 11 1.61 0.40 14.80
CA TYR A 11 2.69 0.07 13.87
C TYR A 11 3.71 1.20 13.66
N GLY A 12 3.40 2.42 14.12
CA GLY A 12 4.29 3.58 13.91
C GLY A 12 3.56 4.91 13.79
N LYS A 13 4.31 5.93 13.38
CA LYS A 13 3.76 7.28 13.18
C LYS A 13 3.00 7.33 11.86
N LEU A 14 1.86 8.03 11.88
CA LEU A 14 1.14 8.32 10.65
C LEU A 14 2.03 9.14 9.72
N LEU A 15 2.08 8.74 8.45
CA LEU A 15 2.77 9.48 7.42
C LEU A 15 2.18 10.89 7.33
N SER A 16 3.03 11.89 7.52
CA SER A 16 2.67 13.29 7.38
C SER A 16 2.51 13.66 5.90
N HIS A 17 1.82 14.76 5.63
CA HIS A 17 1.70 15.32 4.27
C HIS A 17 0.97 14.44 3.24
N THR A 18 0.16 13.49 3.71
CA THR A 18 -0.75 12.73 2.85
C THR A 18 -2.20 12.78 3.33
N ASP A 19 -3.14 12.76 2.40
CA ASP A 19 -4.58 12.64 2.70
C ASP A 19 -4.95 11.26 3.24
N PHE A 20 -4.08 10.26 3.05
CA PHE A 20 -4.31 8.89 3.49
C PHE A 20 -3.91 8.68 4.95
N LYS A 21 -4.53 7.67 5.59
CA LYS A 21 -4.16 7.23 6.95
C LYS A 21 -3.26 6.01 6.82
N VAL A 22 -1.96 6.26 6.82
CA VAL A 22 -0.91 5.28 6.49
C VAL A 22 0.18 5.29 7.54
N VAL A 23 0.76 4.12 7.81
CA VAL A 23 2.02 3.97 8.53
C VAL A 23 2.95 3.13 7.66
N THR A 24 4.11 3.70 7.31
CA THR A 24 5.17 3.01 6.58
C THR A 24 6.03 2.20 7.54
N LEU A 25 6.49 1.03 7.09
CA LEU A 25 7.42 0.16 7.82
C LEU A 25 8.87 0.36 7.38
N HIS A 26 9.05 0.82 6.15
CA HIS A 26 10.36 1.15 5.56
C HIS A 26 10.37 2.61 5.11
N PRO A 27 11.53 3.29 5.15
CA PRO A 27 11.63 4.70 4.77
C PRO A 27 11.36 4.92 3.28
N LEU A 28 10.86 6.12 2.97
CA LEU A 28 10.69 6.63 1.61
C LEU A 28 11.87 7.56 1.24
N ALA A 29 12.07 7.76 -0.06
CA ALA A 29 13.21 8.50 -0.61
C ALA A 29 13.26 9.99 -0.22
N ASP A 30 12.13 10.58 0.17
CA ASP A 30 12.01 11.95 0.65
C ASP A 30 12.10 12.08 2.18
N GLU A 31 12.22 10.98 2.93
CA GLU A 31 12.39 11.00 4.40
C GLU A 31 13.86 11.18 4.79
N THR A 32 14.49 12.26 4.32
CA THR A 32 15.95 12.47 4.41
C THR A 32 16.51 12.32 5.83
N GLU A 33 15.81 12.84 6.85
CA GLU A 33 16.23 12.71 8.25
C GLU A 33 16.25 11.25 8.74
N ILE A 34 15.36 10.40 8.22
CA ILE A 34 15.31 8.98 8.56
C ILE A 34 16.42 8.24 7.80
N LEU A 35 16.61 8.56 6.52
CA LEU A 35 17.66 7.99 5.69
C LEU A 35 19.06 8.26 6.26
N ASP A 36 19.34 9.50 6.68
CA ASP A 36 20.61 9.88 7.31
C ASP A 36 20.88 9.06 8.58
N ARG A 37 19.85 8.79 9.38
CA ARG A 37 19.97 7.97 10.60
C ARG A 37 20.21 6.49 10.33
N LEU A 38 19.80 6.01 9.17
CA LEU A 38 19.92 4.62 8.74
C LEU A 38 21.14 4.39 7.84
N ASP A 39 21.94 5.42 7.55
CA ASP A 39 23.04 5.38 6.57
C ASP A 39 22.58 4.85 5.20
N MET A 40 21.40 5.30 4.77
CA MET A 40 20.78 4.92 3.50
C MET A 40 20.74 6.10 2.54
N GLN A 41 20.90 5.81 1.26
CA GLN A 41 20.73 6.76 0.18
C GLN A 41 19.30 6.69 -0.41
N PRO A 42 18.72 7.79 -0.91
CA PRO A 42 17.38 7.79 -1.48
C PRO A 42 17.16 6.76 -2.60
N ASN A 43 18.19 6.47 -3.41
CA ASN A 43 18.12 5.48 -4.49
C ASN A 43 18.00 4.02 -3.99
N GLU A 44 18.24 3.77 -2.70
CA GLU A 44 18.07 2.45 -2.07
C GLU A 44 16.62 2.18 -1.65
N CYS A 45 15.76 3.21 -1.62
CA CYS A 45 14.33 3.10 -1.31
C CYS A 45 13.55 2.47 -2.48
N THR A 46 13.80 1.19 -2.75
CA THR A 46 13.21 0.44 -3.88
C THR A 46 12.00 -0.38 -3.47
N SER A 47 11.72 -0.54 -2.19
CA SER A 47 10.52 -1.22 -1.68
C SER A 47 9.99 -0.54 -0.43
N CYS A 48 8.67 -0.53 -0.26
CA CYS A 48 8.03 0.00 0.93
C CYS A 48 6.81 -0.86 1.30
N ASP A 49 6.82 -1.37 2.52
CA ASP A 49 5.68 -2.05 3.14
C ASP A 49 4.98 -1.06 4.06
N PHE A 50 3.66 -1.06 4.07
CA PHE A 50 2.88 -0.15 4.90
C PHE A 50 1.49 -0.67 5.22
N TYR A 51 0.94 -0.16 6.32
CA TYR A 51 -0.46 -0.34 6.68
C TYR A 51 -1.27 0.88 6.30
N TRP A 52 -2.46 0.66 5.77
CA TRP A 52 -3.36 1.71 5.29
C TRP A 52 -4.78 1.46 5.75
N VAL A 53 -5.43 2.48 6.30
CA VAL A 53 -6.84 2.43 6.68
C VAL A 53 -7.69 3.12 5.61
N PHE A 54 -8.68 2.38 5.08
CA PHE A 54 -9.63 2.88 4.09
C PHE A 54 -11.02 2.30 4.29
N LYS A 55 -12.06 3.15 4.26
CA LYS A 55 -13.47 2.77 4.43
C LYS A 55 -13.73 1.76 5.57
N ASN A 56 -13.09 2.01 6.72
CA ASN A 56 -13.22 1.19 7.93
C ASN A 56 -12.72 -0.26 7.77
N GLU A 57 -11.71 -0.46 6.93
CA GLU A 57 -10.90 -1.68 6.83
C GLU A 57 -9.43 -1.27 6.88
N MET A 58 -8.57 -2.16 7.37
CA MET A 58 -7.12 -2.01 7.34
C MET A 58 -6.53 -2.96 6.29
N PHE A 59 -5.61 -2.44 5.50
CA PHE A 59 -4.94 -3.13 4.42
C PHE A 59 -3.44 -3.14 4.67
N PHE A 60 -2.80 -4.28 4.46
CA PHE A 60 -1.35 -4.34 4.26
C PHE A 60 -1.03 -4.10 2.79
N VAL A 61 -0.07 -3.25 2.49
CA VAL A 61 0.36 -2.98 1.11
C VAL A 61 1.88 -3.08 1.04
N SER A 62 2.36 -3.82 0.05
CA SER A 62 3.78 -3.93 -0.26
C SER A 62 4.00 -3.39 -1.67
N ILE A 63 4.80 -2.35 -1.80
CA ILE A 63 5.24 -1.79 -3.09
C ILE A 63 6.69 -2.21 -3.32
N MET A 64 6.98 -2.70 -4.51
CA MET A 64 8.32 -3.02 -4.95
C MET A 64 8.60 -2.38 -6.31
N SER A 65 9.78 -1.78 -6.43
CA SER A 65 10.29 -1.23 -7.67
C SER A 65 11.10 -2.30 -8.40
N GLU A 66 10.72 -2.62 -9.63
CA GLU A 66 11.45 -3.55 -10.48
C GLU A 66 11.49 -3.05 -11.93
N ASN A 67 12.58 -3.32 -12.63
CA ASN A 67 12.74 -3.06 -14.07
C ASN A 67 12.00 -4.10 -14.95
N GLN A 68 10.79 -4.50 -14.56
CA GLN A 68 9.94 -5.37 -15.40
C GLN A 68 9.12 -4.55 -16.38
N GLU A 69 8.80 -5.10 -17.56
CA GLU A 69 8.04 -4.41 -18.62
C GLU A 69 6.65 -3.92 -18.21
N ASN A 70 6.03 -4.50 -17.17
CA ASN A 70 4.66 -4.17 -16.79
C ASN A 70 4.49 -4.03 -15.28
N SER A 71 3.91 -2.90 -14.85
CA SER A 71 3.40 -2.75 -13.48
C SER A 71 2.33 -3.82 -13.19
N LEU A 72 2.33 -4.30 -11.95
CA LEU A 72 1.47 -5.38 -11.51
C LEU A 72 0.87 -5.05 -10.15
N VAL A 73 -0.41 -5.35 -9.96
CA VAL A 73 -1.02 -5.36 -8.63
C VAL A 73 -1.57 -6.75 -8.37
N THR A 74 -1.40 -7.28 -7.16
CA THR A 74 -2.02 -8.52 -6.74
C THR A 74 -2.72 -8.30 -5.42
N TYR A 75 -3.99 -8.67 -5.36
CA TYR A 75 -4.78 -8.66 -4.14
C TYR A 75 -4.86 -10.07 -3.55
N PHE A 76 -4.70 -10.16 -2.24
CA PHE A 76 -4.88 -11.38 -1.46
C PHE A 76 -5.80 -11.13 -0.27
N PHE A 77 -6.55 -12.16 0.09
CA PHE A 77 -7.34 -12.18 1.32
C PHE A 77 -7.03 -13.42 2.15
N LYS A 78 -6.67 -13.21 3.42
CA LYS A 78 -6.39 -14.24 4.41
C LYS A 78 -7.52 -14.25 5.47
N PRO A 79 -8.53 -15.13 5.36
CA PRO A 79 -9.73 -15.07 6.21
C PRO A 79 -9.48 -15.28 7.71
N ASN A 80 -8.39 -15.95 8.07
CA ASN A 80 -8.05 -16.29 9.46
C ASN A 80 -7.04 -15.31 10.07
N VAL A 81 -6.79 -14.18 9.40
CA VAL A 81 -5.84 -13.16 9.84
C VAL A 81 -6.62 -11.87 10.07
N GLU A 82 -6.47 -11.28 11.25
CA GLU A 82 -7.00 -9.95 11.53
C GLU A 82 -6.41 -8.95 10.52
N HIS A 83 -7.27 -8.12 9.92
CA HIS A 83 -6.87 -7.23 8.82
C HIS A 83 -6.22 -7.98 7.63
N GLY A 84 -6.72 -9.18 7.32
CA GLY A 84 -6.14 -10.10 6.33
C GLY A 84 -6.21 -9.67 4.86
N HIS A 85 -6.56 -8.42 4.57
CA HIS A 85 -6.53 -7.87 3.21
C HIS A 85 -5.12 -7.36 2.89
N SER A 86 -4.54 -7.83 1.78
CA SER A 86 -3.22 -7.35 1.36
C SER A 86 -3.12 -7.10 -0.13
N PHE A 87 -2.37 -6.05 -0.49
CA PHE A 87 -1.97 -5.76 -1.86
C PHE A 87 -0.45 -5.89 -2.02
N TYR A 88 -0.04 -6.47 -3.14
CA TYR A 88 1.33 -6.48 -3.62
C TYR A 88 1.40 -5.71 -4.93
N VAL A 89 2.24 -4.69 -5.00
CA VAL A 89 2.32 -3.75 -6.11
C VAL A 89 3.74 -3.74 -6.65
N VAL A 90 3.91 -4.02 -7.94
CA VAL A 90 5.17 -3.87 -8.67
C VAL A 90 5.07 -2.63 -9.55
N THR A 91 6.02 -1.72 -9.43
CA THR A 91 6.12 -0.47 -10.20
C THR A 91 7.51 -0.35 -10.84
N GLN A 92 7.61 0.48 -11.87
CA GLN A 92 8.90 0.86 -12.47
C GLN A 92 9.48 2.13 -11.85
N ILE A 93 8.73 2.80 -10.96
CA ILE A 93 9.17 4.03 -10.32
C ILE A 93 10.23 3.67 -9.28
N SER A 94 11.44 4.24 -9.45
CA SER A 94 12.54 4.14 -8.51
C SER A 94 13.26 5.50 -8.42
N PRO A 95 13.57 5.99 -7.21
CA PRO A 95 13.20 5.42 -5.92
C PRO A 95 11.73 5.71 -5.54
N LEU A 96 11.26 5.09 -4.46
CA LEU A 96 9.90 5.25 -3.95
C LEU A 96 9.81 6.49 -3.04
N TYR A 97 9.09 7.50 -3.51
CA TYR A 97 8.76 8.71 -2.76
C TYR A 97 7.35 8.63 -2.15
N THR A 98 7.03 9.51 -1.20
CA THR A 98 5.66 9.70 -0.69
C THR A 98 4.65 9.84 -1.83
N SER A 99 4.96 10.61 -2.86
CA SER A 99 4.10 10.80 -4.04
C SER A 99 3.82 9.50 -4.82
N THR A 100 4.75 8.54 -4.78
CA THR A 100 4.59 7.22 -5.40
C THR A 100 3.55 6.42 -4.62
N LEU A 101 3.67 6.42 -3.30
CA LEU A 101 2.73 5.77 -2.39
C LEU A 101 1.32 6.36 -2.51
N GLU A 102 1.18 7.69 -2.59
CA GLU A 102 -0.10 8.36 -2.78
C GLU A 102 -0.77 7.98 -4.11
N THR A 103 0.03 7.91 -5.18
CA THR A 103 -0.46 7.48 -6.50
C THR A 103 -1.00 6.05 -6.43
N VAL A 104 -0.24 5.13 -5.82
CA VAL A 104 -0.68 3.74 -5.61
C VAL A 104 -1.96 3.69 -4.78
N LEU A 105 -2.03 4.42 -3.67
CA LEU A 105 -3.20 4.42 -2.80
C LEU A 105 -4.44 4.99 -3.48
N LYS A 106 -4.31 6.04 -4.30
CA LYS A 106 -5.41 6.55 -5.13
C LYS A 106 -5.96 5.46 -6.05
N TYR A 107 -5.07 4.76 -6.75
CA TYR A 107 -5.46 3.66 -7.64
C TYR A 107 -6.11 2.48 -6.91
N LEU A 108 -5.53 2.04 -5.79
CA LEU A 108 -6.10 0.97 -4.96
C LEU A 108 -7.45 1.38 -4.36
N SER A 109 -7.62 2.64 -3.96
CA SER A 109 -8.87 3.16 -3.41
C SER A 109 -10.01 3.07 -4.43
N ASN A 110 -9.75 3.45 -5.69
CA ASN A 110 -10.71 3.31 -6.79
C ASN A 110 -11.05 1.84 -7.03
N TRP A 111 -10.04 0.96 -7.10
CA TRP A 111 -10.26 -0.47 -7.29
C TRP A 111 -11.13 -1.07 -6.16
N ILE A 112 -10.89 -0.67 -4.90
CA ILE A 112 -11.68 -1.10 -3.73
C ILE A 112 -13.13 -0.61 -3.85
N ILE A 113 -13.35 0.63 -4.29
CA ILE A 113 -14.70 1.18 -4.49
C ILE A 113 -15.47 0.33 -5.51
N ASP A 114 -14.85 0.05 -6.65
CA ASP A 114 -15.45 -0.69 -7.75
C ASP A 114 -15.67 -2.18 -7.40
N ASN A 115 -14.82 -2.73 -6.53
CA ASN A 115 -14.80 -4.15 -6.19
C ASN A 115 -15.26 -4.43 -4.75
N HIS A 116 -15.95 -3.50 -4.08
CA HIS A 116 -16.36 -3.65 -2.68
C HIS A 116 -17.15 -4.94 -2.39
N LYS A 117 -17.90 -5.45 -3.36
CA LYS A 117 -18.63 -6.73 -3.24
C LYS A 117 -17.69 -7.95 -3.16
N ARG A 118 -16.52 -7.89 -3.78
CA ARG A 118 -15.50 -8.95 -3.73
C ARG A 118 -14.84 -9.02 -2.36
N LEU A 119 -14.57 -7.86 -1.75
CA LEU A 119 -14.00 -7.78 -0.39
C LEU A 119 -14.89 -8.43 0.67
N ARG A 120 -16.22 -8.42 0.47
CA ARG A 120 -17.19 -9.03 1.40
C ARG A 120 -17.24 -10.55 1.33
N LYS A 121 -16.72 -11.20 0.29
CA LYS A 121 -16.74 -12.66 0.15
C LYS A 121 -15.61 -13.29 0.98
N ARG A 122 -15.78 -13.28 2.30
CA ARG A 122 -14.78 -13.68 3.30
C ARG A 122 -14.46 -15.20 3.37
N HIS A 123 -14.96 -16.02 2.45
CA HIS A 123 -14.96 -17.49 2.63
C HIS A 123 -13.92 -18.26 1.80
N ARG A 124 -13.19 -17.62 0.87
CA ARG A 124 -12.09 -18.27 0.14
C ARG A 124 -10.89 -17.34 0.06
N ALA A 125 -9.69 -17.90 0.26
CA ALA A 125 -8.47 -17.22 -0.12
C ALA A 125 -8.49 -17.02 -1.64
N GLU A 126 -8.61 -15.77 -2.09
CA GLU A 126 -8.65 -15.41 -3.51
C GLU A 126 -7.37 -14.65 -3.84
N LYS A 127 -6.63 -15.11 -4.84
CA LYS A 127 -5.54 -14.35 -5.45
C LYS A 127 -6.09 -13.70 -6.70
N VAL A 128 -6.15 -12.37 -6.71
CA VAL A 128 -6.60 -11.61 -7.88
C VAL A 128 -5.40 -10.89 -8.46
N ARG A 129 -5.01 -11.26 -9.68
CA ARG A 129 -4.05 -10.47 -10.46
C ARG A 129 -4.79 -9.27 -11.04
N ILE A 130 -4.35 -8.08 -10.68
CA ILE A 130 -4.88 -6.78 -11.10
C ILE A 130 -3.83 -6.15 -12.01
N THR A 131 -4.21 -5.82 -13.22
CA THR A 131 -3.34 -5.17 -14.20
C THR A 131 -3.66 -3.68 -14.30
N ASN A 132 -2.82 -2.91 -14.99
CA ASN A 132 -3.10 -1.50 -15.26
C ASN A 132 -4.49 -1.27 -15.91
N LYS A 133 -5.01 -2.25 -16.67
CA LYS A 133 -6.34 -2.20 -17.29
C LYS A 133 -7.49 -2.31 -16.27
N ASP A 134 -7.22 -2.91 -15.10
CA ASP A 134 -8.21 -3.10 -14.04
C ASP A 134 -8.32 -1.89 -13.11
N ILE A 135 -7.30 -1.03 -13.15
CA ILE A 135 -7.14 0.15 -12.30
C ILE A 135 -7.49 1.43 -13.06
N CYS A 136 -7.14 1.49 -14.34
CA CYS A 136 -7.38 2.64 -15.22
C CYS A 136 -8.64 2.48 -16.08
N LYS A 137 -9.75 1.98 -15.50
CA LYS A 137 -11.05 2.06 -16.19
C LYS A 137 -11.55 3.50 -16.12
N ARG A 138 -11.59 4.15 -17.29
CA ARG A 138 -12.22 5.46 -17.49
C ARG A 138 -13.71 5.38 -17.22
#